data_AF-A0A8J4RV54-F1
#
_entry.id   AF-A0A8J4RV54-F1
#
_cell.length_a   1.000
_cell.length_b   1.000
_cell.length_c   1.000
_cell.angle_alpha   90.00
_cell.angle_beta   90.00
_cell.angle_gamma   90.00
#
_symmetry.space_group_name_H-M   'P 1'
#
loop_
_entity.id
_entity.type
_entity.pdbx_description
1 polymer ?
#
loop_
_entity_poly.entity_id
_entity_poly.type
_entity_poly.pdbx_seq_one_letter_code
_entity_poly.pdbx_strand_id
1 'polypeptide(L)'
;MSAIVCGKRSSIFEDNLSPPVSKRIRCSSSSPVRFSPPTTATSTLSSSSSFAASSDLILHLTAIFPHMDHKLLERALEECGDDLDSAIRSLNELRLGSTGDNLGSAVPKSDATPEANLQSQGVVTDNGEVTPGEEQSAPQNPPMDGNDWVELFVREMMSSSNVDDARARASRVLEVLERSICARARTEATQSFHQENMMLKEQVEALIQENSILKRAVSIQHERQKESEERNQELQHLKQLVSQYQDQLRTLEVNNYALTMHLKQAQQSNSIPGRFHPDVF
;
A
#
# COMPACT_ATOMS: atom_id res chain seq x y z
N MET A 1 -40.98 11.28 -44.02
CA MET A 1 -40.88 9.81 -44.20
C MET A 1 -40.78 9.20 -42.81
N SER A 2 -41.76 8.35 -42.45
CA SER A 2 -41.78 7.20 -41.51
C SER A 2 -41.07 7.31 -40.14
N ALA A 3 -41.59 6.84 -39.00
CA ALA A 3 -42.80 6.10 -38.65
C ALA A 3 -43.05 6.19 -37.13
N ILE A 4 -44.28 5.87 -36.75
CA ILE A 4 -44.87 5.77 -35.41
C ILE A 4 -44.52 4.41 -34.79
N VAL A 5 -44.34 4.31 -33.46
CA VAL A 5 -44.86 3.17 -32.68
C VAL A 5 -45.36 3.64 -31.32
N CYS A 6 -46.64 3.35 -31.08
CA CYS A 6 -47.41 3.58 -29.87
C CYS A 6 -47.05 2.63 -28.72
N GLY A 7 -47.20 3.09 -27.48
CA GLY A 7 -47.39 2.26 -26.30
C GLY A 7 -48.43 2.92 -25.38
N LYS A 8 -49.69 2.53 -25.56
CA LYS A 8 -50.87 3.09 -24.91
C LYS A 8 -51.42 2.04 -23.94
N ARG A 9 -51.67 2.40 -22.68
CA ARG A 9 -52.81 1.93 -21.89
C ARG A 9 -53.06 2.87 -20.72
N SER A 10 -54.33 3.25 -20.61
CA SER A 10 -54.94 4.24 -19.75
C SER A 10 -56.02 3.55 -18.89
N SER A 11 -56.18 3.98 -17.64
CA SER A 11 -57.47 4.01 -16.91
C SER A 11 -57.40 5.20 -15.94
N ILE A 12 -58.09 6.33 -16.10
CA ILE A 12 -59.53 6.66 -16.20
C ILE A 12 -60.28 6.45 -14.86
N PHE A 13 -60.45 7.61 -14.17
CA PHE A 13 -61.53 8.10 -13.28
C PHE A 13 -61.81 7.32 -11.97
N GLU A 14 -62.17 7.90 -10.82
CA GLU A 14 -62.99 9.07 -10.46
C GLU A 14 -62.80 9.27 -8.92
N ASP A 15 -62.28 10.37 -8.37
CA ASP A 15 -62.87 11.68 -8.02
C ASP A 15 -63.58 11.76 -6.63
N ASN A 16 -63.39 12.93 -5.98
CA ASN A 16 -63.93 13.46 -4.70
C ASN A 16 -63.17 13.09 -3.40
N LEU A 17 -62.48 14.01 -2.68
CA LEU A 17 -62.89 15.33 -2.19
C LEU A 17 -61.69 16.33 -2.01
N SER A 18 -61.76 17.51 -2.66
CA SER A 18 -61.32 18.91 -2.32
C SER A 18 -60.30 19.25 -1.19
N PRO A 19 -59.68 20.47 -1.15
CA PRO A 19 -58.91 21.22 -2.17
C PRO A 19 -57.59 21.86 -1.57
N PRO A 20 -56.80 22.69 -2.30
CA PRO A 20 -55.37 22.95 -2.02
C PRO A 20 -55.07 24.29 -1.31
N VAL A 21 -53.94 24.38 -0.58
CA VAL A 21 -53.39 25.67 -0.09
C VAL A 21 -51.87 25.77 -0.26
N SER A 22 -51.50 26.81 -1.01
CA SER A 22 -50.24 27.52 -1.23
C SER A 22 -49.08 27.45 -0.23
N LYS A 23 -47.87 27.37 -0.81
CA LYS A 23 -46.66 28.21 -0.60
C LYS A 23 -46.38 28.76 0.82
N ARG A 24 -45.28 28.31 1.45
CA ARG A 24 -44.30 29.22 2.09
C ARG A 24 -42.93 28.55 2.29
N ILE A 25 -41.96 29.01 1.53
CA ILE A 25 -40.52 28.88 1.79
C ILE A 25 -40.16 29.86 2.90
N ARG A 26 -39.32 29.44 3.87
CA ARG A 26 -38.52 30.38 4.67
C ARG A 26 -37.21 29.74 5.13
N CYS A 27 -36.11 30.36 4.73
CA CYS A 27 -34.76 30.14 5.21
C CYS A 27 -34.52 30.86 6.55
N SER A 28 -33.51 30.39 7.32
CA SER A 28 -32.61 31.07 8.30
C SER A 28 -32.08 29.99 9.27
N SER A 29 -30.85 29.94 9.81
CA SER A 29 -29.56 30.62 9.64
C SER A 29 -28.51 29.88 10.53
N SER A 30 -27.25 29.81 10.08
CA SER A 30 -25.97 29.85 10.84
C SER A 30 -25.61 28.89 12.02
N SER A 31 -24.72 27.93 11.72
CA SER A 31 -23.34 27.68 12.25
C SER A 31 -23.08 27.40 13.78
N PRO A 32 -21.84 27.05 14.22
CA PRO A 32 -21.32 25.68 14.37
C PRO A 32 -20.80 25.35 15.81
N VAL A 33 -20.80 24.08 16.24
CA VAL A 33 -20.09 23.66 17.47
C VAL A 33 -18.81 22.90 17.12
N ARG A 34 -17.77 23.33 17.83
CA ARG A 34 -16.33 23.11 17.67
C ARG A 34 -15.93 21.66 17.96
N PHE A 35 -15.22 21.01 17.03
CA PHE A 35 -14.29 19.94 17.38
C PHE A 35 -12.92 20.59 17.61
N SER A 36 -12.47 20.58 18.87
CA SER A 36 -11.12 21.00 19.24
C SER A 36 -10.10 19.97 18.75
N PRO A 37 -8.94 20.37 18.21
CA PRO A 37 -7.79 19.49 18.04
C PRO A 37 -7.11 19.28 19.40
N PRO A 38 -6.49 18.12 19.69
CA PRO A 38 -5.64 18.01 20.86
C PRO A 38 -4.33 18.75 20.58
N THR A 39 -4.14 19.87 21.28
CA THR A 39 -2.84 20.52 21.44
C THR A 39 -1.95 19.70 22.35
N THR A 40 -0.69 19.62 21.97
CA THR A 40 0.46 19.26 22.78
C THR A 40 0.41 19.93 24.16
N ALA A 41 0.39 19.11 25.21
CA ALA A 41 0.66 19.53 26.58
C ALA A 41 1.77 18.65 27.14
N THR A 42 2.93 19.27 27.29
CA THR A 42 4.08 18.77 28.02
C THR A 42 3.75 18.61 29.50
N SER A 43 4.10 17.42 30.00
CA SER A 43 4.60 17.14 31.35
C SER A 43 3.59 17.05 32.51
N THR A 44 3.45 15.80 32.99
CA THR A 44 3.58 15.33 34.39
C THR A 44 2.42 14.44 34.85
N LEU A 45 2.44 13.17 34.43
CA LEU A 45 1.93 11.99 35.16
C LEU A 45 2.48 10.73 34.45
N SER A 46 3.80 10.68 34.32
CA SER A 46 4.54 9.55 33.78
C SER A 46 4.76 8.55 34.90
N SER A 47 4.14 7.37 34.80
CA SER A 47 4.63 6.09 35.36
C SER A 47 3.70 4.92 35.06
N SER A 48 2.42 5.14 34.71
CA SER A 48 1.47 4.02 34.55
C SER A 48 1.08 3.67 33.11
N SER A 49 1.36 4.52 32.12
CA SER A 49 1.05 4.21 30.70
C SER A 49 2.22 3.60 29.92
N SER A 50 3.46 3.68 30.44
CA SER A 50 4.63 3.08 29.78
C SER A 50 4.56 1.56 29.86
N PHE A 51 4.25 0.99 31.02
CA PHE A 51 4.21 -0.48 31.20
C PHE A 51 3.19 -1.19 30.28
N ALA A 52 2.05 -0.56 30.01
CA ALA A 52 1.04 -1.12 29.10
C ALA A 52 1.53 -1.06 27.64
N ALA A 53 2.12 0.06 27.22
CA ALA A 53 2.66 0.21 25.87
C ALA A 53 3.87 -0.72 25.63
N SER A 54 4.79 -0.84 26.59
CA SER A 54 5.94 -1.75 26.48
C SER A 54 5.51 -3.21 26.43
N SER A 55 4.42 -3.59 27.12
CA SER A 55 3.88 -4.96 27.05
C SER A 55 3.36 -5.31 25.65
N ASP A 56 2.65 -4.38 24.99
CA ASP A 56 2.16 -4.59 23.63
C ASP A 56 3.29 -4.68 22.60
N LEU A 57 4.37 -3.90 22.80
CA LEU A 57 5.58 -3.94 21.97
C LEU A 57 6.36 -5.26 22.13
N ILE A 58 6.45 -5.79 23.36
CA ILE A 58 7.07 -7.09 23.63
C ILE A 58 6.29 -8.24 22.99
N LEU A 59 4.95 -8.18 23.02
CA LEU A 59 4.11 -9.17 22.33
C LEU A 59 4.34 -9.14 20.81
N HIS A 60 4.50 -7.94 20.24
CA HIS A 60 4.81 -7.79 18.82
C HIS A 60 6.20 -8.35 18.47
N LEU A 61 7.21 -8.08 19.29
CA LEU A 61 8.56 -8.66 19.13
C LEU A 61 8.55 -10.18 19.28
N THR A 62 7.75 -10.73 20.19
CA THR A 62 7.60 -12.18 20.38
C THR A 62 6.97 -12.84 19.14
N ALA A 63 6.06 -12.16 18.45
CA ALA A 63 5.48 -12.64 17.20
C ALA A 63 6.51 -12.65 16.05
N ILE A 64 7.41 -11.66 15.99
CA ILE A 64 8.46 -11.56 14.96
C ILE A 64 9.62 -12.53 15.26
N PHE A 65 9.91 -12.78 16.54
CA PHE A 65 11.01 -13.64 16.99
C PHE A 65 10.53 -14.77 17.92
N PRO A 66 9.80 -15.78 17.43
CA PRO A 66 9.20 -16.82 18.28
C PRO A 66 10.22 -17.73 18.99
N HIS A 67 11.48 -17.73 18.53
CA HIS A 67 12.55 -18.58 19.06
C HIS A 67 13.54 -17.81 19.96
N MET A 68 13.29 -16.53 20.25
CA MET A 68 14.15 -15.71 21.11
C MET A 68 13.63 -15.66 22.55
N ASP A 69 14.53 -15.63 23.52
CA ASP A 69 14.16 -15.53 24.94
C ASP A 69 13.48 -14.18 25.24
N HIS A 70 12.37 -14.23 25.98
CA HIS A 70 11.56 -13.07 26.35
C HIS A 70 12.38 -12.00 27.10
N LYS A 71 13.35 -12.42 27.92
CA LYS A 71 14.24 -11.49 28.64
C LYS A 71 15.19 -10.72 27.71
N LEU A 72 15.56 -11.30 26.57
CA LEU A 72 16.38 -10.62 25.56
C LEU A 72 15.54 -9.62 24.76
N LEU A 73 14.28 -9.94 24.49
CA LEU A 73 13.34 -9.01 23.83
C LEU A 73 13.07 -7.78 24.70
N GLU A 74 12.82 -7.99 26.00
CA GLU A 74 12.60 -6.92 26.97
C GLU A 74 13.84 -6.03 27.11
N ARG A 75 15.03 -6.62 27.25
CA ARG A 75 16.29 -5.86 27.29
C ARG A 75 16.53 -5.04 26.02
N ALA A 76 16.32 -5.63 24.84
CA ALA A 76 16.54 -4.94 23.57
C ALA A 76 15.58 -3.75 23.40
N LEU A 77 14.33 -3.90 23.84
CA LEU A 77 13.35 -2.83 23.81
C LEU A 77 13.70 -1.69 24.79
N GLU A 78 14.17 -2.04 25.99
CA GLU A 78 14.59 -1.08 27.01
C GLU A 78 15.85 -0.31 26.58
N GLU A 79 16.81 -1.00 25.95
CA GLU A 79 18.05 -0.41 25.41
C GLU A 79 17.79 0.47 24.17
N CYS A 80 16.71 0.19 23.42
CA CYS A 80 16.25 1.00 22.29
C CYS A 80 15.24 2.09 22.69
N GLY A 81 14.94 2.25 23.98
CA GLY A 81 14.04 3.31 24.47
C GLY A 81 12.59 3.17 24.00
N ASP A 82 12.03 1.97 24.08
CA ASP A 82 10.68 1.62 23.61
C ASP A 82 10.45 1.86 22.09
N ASP A 83 11.53 2.03 21.30
CA ASP A 83 11.45 2.11 19.84
C ASP A 83 11.50 0.72 19.20
N LEU A 84 10.37 0.29 18.65
CA LEU A 84 10.19 -1.03 18.06
C LEU A 84 11.13 -1.28 16.87
N ASP A 85 11.30 -0.30 15.98
CA ASP A 85 12.10 -0.48 14.76
C ASP A 85 13.59 -0.64 15.08
N SER A 86 14.08 0.08 16.09
CA SER A 86 15.44 -0.05 16.58
C SER A 86 15.66 -1.36 17.34
N ALA A 87 14.68 -1.81 18.13
CA ALA A 87 14.72 -3.11 18.81
C ALA A 87 14.75 -4.27 17.80
N ILE A 88 13.96 -4.21 16.72
CA ILE A 88 13.96 -5.21 15.64
C ILE A 88 15.32 -5.24 14.94
N ARG A 89 15.94 -4.09 14.66
CA ARG A 89 17.29 -4.03 14.06
C ARG A 89 18.34 -4.66 14.99
N SER A 90 18.37 -4.27 16.26
CA SER A 90 19.30 -4.81 17.26
C SER A 90 19.18 -6.33 17.43
N LEU A 91 17.94 -6.85 17.52
CA LEU A 91 17.69 -8.29 17.65
C LEU A 91 18.10 -9.06 16.39
N ASN A 92 17.91 -8.49 15.20
CA ASN A 92 18.41 -9.09 13.95
C ASN A 92 19.94 -9.09 13.89
N GLU A 93 20.60 -8.01 14.31
CA GLU A 93 22.05 -7.96 14.42
C GLU A 93 22.59 -8.99 15.42
N LEU A 94 21.90 -9.19 16.55
CA LEU A 94 22.27 -10.22 17.53
C LEU A 94 22.18 -11.64 16.95
N ARG A 95 21.15 -11.91 16.14
CA ARG A 95 21.00 -13.21 15.43
C ARG A 95 22.09 -13.43 14.38
N LEU A 96 22.46 -12.38 13.66
CA LEU A 96 23.50 -12.43 12.63
C LEU A 96 24.91 -12.49 13.25
N GLY A 97 25.16 -11.71 14.31
CA GLY A 97 26.42 -11.69 15.07
C GLY A 97 26.68 -12.99 15.83
N SER A 98 25.64 -13.62 16.39
CA SER A 98 25.74 -14.95 17.00
C SER A 98 26.14 -16.06 16.03
N THR A 99 26.01 -15.82 14.71
CA THR A 99 26.46 -16.74 13.65
C THR A 99 27.84 -16.33 13.09
N GLY A 100 28.27 -15.08 13.34
CA GLY A 100 29.49 -14.49 12.78
C GLY A 100 30.75 -14.61 13.65
N ASP A 101 30.62 -14.76 14.98
CA ASP A 101 31.78 -14.72 15.88
C ASP A 101 32.57 -16.05 16.01
N ASN A 102 32.24 -17.07 15.21
CA ASN A 102 32.97 -18.35 15.18
C ASN A 102 33.81 -18.60 13.92
N LEU A 103 34.00 -17.61 13.05
CA LEU A 103 34.94 -17.75 11.94
C LEU A 103 35.86 -16.54 11.78
N GLY A 104 36.94 -16.58 12.56
CA GLY A 104 38.27 -16.30 12.07
C GLY A 104 38.50 -14.95 11.39
N SER A 105 38.88 -13.97 12.21
CA SER A 105 39.71 -12.84 11.81
C SER A 105 40.89 -13.28 10.91
N ALA A 106 40.85 -12.89 9.63
CA ALA A 106 42.04 -12.64 8.80
C ALA A 106 41.71 -11.73 7.60
N VAL A 107 42.16 -10.48 7.70
CA VAL A 107 42.43 -9.50 6.61
C VAL A 107 43.47 -10.12 5.64
N PRO A 108 43.50 -9.90 4.29
CA PRO A 108 43.54 -8.57 3.64
C PRO A 108 42.89 -8.36 2.24
N LYS A 109 42.25 -7.18 2.10
CA LYS A 109 42.51 -6.06 1.14
C LYS A 109 43.07 -6.33 -0.29
N SER A 110 42.27 -6.02 -1.32
CA SER A 110 42.62 -5.36 -2.62
C SER A 110 41.41 -5.46 -3.58
N ASP A 111 40.63 -4.43 -3.89
CA ASP A 111 40.80 -3.28 -4.81
C ASP A 111 40.55 -3.56 -6.32
N ALA A 112 39.82 -2.64 -6.95
CA ALA A 112 39.60 -2.36 -8.39
C ALA A 112 38.60 -3.19 -9.26
N THR A 113 37.44 -2.56 -9.54
CA THR A 113 36.75 -2.48 -10.86
C THR A 113 37.59 -1.62 -11.85
N PRO A 114 37.40 -1.54 -13.20
CA PRO A 114 36.09 -1.56 -13.92
C PRO A 114 36.04 -2.07 -15.40
N GLU A 115 34.79 -2.19 -15.90
CA GLU A 115 34.19 -1.89 -17.23
C GLU A 115 34.81 -2.29 -18.61
N ALA A 116 33.93 -2.85 -19.50
CA ALA A 116 33.71 -2.56 -20.94
C ALA A 116 33.12 -3.81 -21.66
N ASN A 117 31.83 -3.90 -22.03
CA ASN A 117 31.10 -3.39 -23.23
C ASN A 117 31.44 -4.03 -24.60
N LEU A 118 30.38 -4.21 -25.41
CA LEU A 118 30.26 -4.54 -26.86
C LEU A 118 30.01 -6.02 -27.20
N GLN A 119 28.77 -6.43 -27.51
CA GLN A 119 28.10 -6.39 -28.83
C GLN A 119 28.83 -7.15 -29.96
N SER A 120 28.23 -8.24 -30.44
CA SER A 120 27.95 -8.43 -31.88
C SER A 120 27.13 -9.71 -32.15
N GLN A 121 26.33 -9.60 -33.21
CA GLN A 121 25.36 -10.55 -33.77
C GLN A 121 25.82 -10.91 -35.19
N GLY A 122 25.54 -12.14 -35.64
CA GLY A 122 25.62 -12.59 -37.06
C GLY A 122 26.66 -13.69 -37.32
N VAL A 123 26.35 -14.98 -37.56
CA VAL A 123 25.65 -15.66 -38.70
C VAL A 123 26.64 -16.31 -39.70
N VAL A 124 26.53 -17.65 -39.79
CA VAL A 124 26.65 -18.58 -40.97
C VAL A 124 27.96 -19.32 -41.34
N THR A 125 27.86 -20.67 -41.28
CA THR A 125 28.50 -21.81 -42.05
C THR A 125 30.03 -21.97 -41.99
N ASP A 126 30.66 -23.15 -41.99
CA ASP A 126 30.35 -24.50 -42.49
C ASP A 126 31.30 -25.55 -41.84
N ASN A 127 30.81 -26.78 -41.68
CA ASN A 127 31.44 -28.12 -41.60
C ASN A 127 32.84 -28.37 -40.97
N GLY A 128 32.87 -29.34 -40.05
CA GLY A 128 34.09 -29.99 -39.56
C GLY A 128 33.82 -31.11 -38.55
N GLU A 129 33.25 -32.21 -39.03
CA GLU A 129 33.25 -33.57 -38.48
C GLU A 129 34.25 -33.87 -37.34
N VAL A 130 33.73 -34.15 -36.13
CA VAL A 130 34.37 -35.00 -35.10
C VAL A 130 33.26 -35.76 -34.36
N THR A 131 33.17 -37.05 -34.67
CA THR A 131 32.77 -38.20 -33.83
C THR A 131 31.82 -37.98 -32.63
N PRO A 132 30.64 -38.65 -32.59
CA PRO A 132 29.83 -38.75 -31.38
C PRO A 132 30.48 -39.77 -30.42
N GLY A 133 31.23 -39.28 -29.45
CA GLY A 133 31.71 -40.07 -28.32
C GLY A 133 30.57 -40.33 -27.35
N GLU A 134 29.85 -41.43 -27.58
CA GLU A 134 29.19 -42.28 -26.58
C GLU A 134 28.83 -41.60 -25.24
N GLU A 135 27.78 -40.79 -25.23
CA GLU A 135 26.97 -40.64 -24.01
C GLU A 135 26.23 -41.96 -23.81
N GLN A 136 26.91 -42.88 -23.11
CA GLN A 136 26.29 -44.05 -22.52
C GLN A 136 25.10 -43.58 -21.70
N SER A 137 23.92 -43.81 -22.28
CA SER A 137 22.64 -43.61 -21.64
C SER A 137 22.69 -44.29 -20.28
N ALA A 138 22.74 -43.48 -19.23
CA ALA A 138 22.51 -43.98 -17.89
C ALA A 138 21.15 -44.71 -17.94
N PRO A 139 21.08 -45.98 -17.53
CA PRO A 139 19.79 -46.64 -17.45
C PRO A 139 18.98 -45.86 -16.42
N GLN A 140 18.01 -45.07 -16.91
CA GLN A 140 16.96 -44.54 -16.06
C GLN A 140 16.17 -45.75 -15.58
N ASN A 141 16.59 -46.31 -14.45
CA ASN A 141 15.78 -47.28 -13.76
C ASN A 141 14.48 -46.56 -13.40
N PRO A 142 13.31 -47.13 -13.75
CA PRO A 142 12.02 -46.53 -13.42
C PRO A 142 11.94 -46.29 -11.91
N PRO A 143 11.09 -45.35 -11.45
CA PRO A 143 10.88 -45.12 -10.04
C PRO A 143 10.37 -46.41 -9.41
N MET A 144 11.28 -47.12 -8.79
CA MET A 144 11.06 -48.41 -8.15
C MET A 144 10.75 -48.13 -6.69
N ASP A 145 9.66 -48.72 -6.19
CA ASP A 145 9.19 -48.50 -4.83
C ASP A 145 10.07 -49.24 -3.82
N GLY A 146 10.02 -48.81 -2.55
CA GLY A 146 10.86 -49.40 -1.50
C GLY A 146 10.69 -50.92 -1.37
N ASN A 147 9.47 -51.42 -1.59
CA ASN A 147 9.18 -52.85 -1.55
C ASN A 147 9.81 -53.61 -2.73
N ASP A 148 9.83 -53.02 -3.91
CA ASP A 148 10.43 -53.61 -5.10
C ASP A 148 11.95 -53.72 -4.93
N TRP A 149 12.59 -52.71 -4.34
CA TRP A 149 14.02 -52.76 -3.99
C TRP A 149 14.35 -53.89 -3.02
N VAL A 150 13.50 -54.10 -2.00
CA VAL A 150 13.66 -55.21 -1.05
C VAL A 150 13.51 -56.55 -1.76
N GLU A 151 12.50 -56.70 -2.62
CA GLU A 151 12.29 -57.93 -3.38
C GLU A 151 13.45 -58.22 -4.33
N LEU A 152 13.94 -57.20 -5.05
CA LEU A 152 15.11 -57.31 -5.93
C LEU A 152 16.36 -57.73 -5.14
N PHE A 153 16.60 -57.10 -3.99
CA PHE A 153 17.74 -57.39 -3.13
C PHE A 153 17.70 -58.83 -2.60
N VAL A 154 16.55 -59.28 -2.07
CA VAL A 154 16.36 -60.65 -1.57
C VAL A 154 16.49 -61.67 -2.70
N ARG A 155 15.87 -61.41 -3.86
CA ARG A 155 15.94 -62.29 -5.03
C ARG A 155 17.38 -62.47 -5.51
N GLU A 156 18.13 -61.38 -5.60
CA GLU A 156 19.52 -61.39 -6.05
C GLU A 156 20.41 -62.15 -5.07
N MET A 157 20.24 -61.97 -3.75
CA MET A 157 20.98 -62.75 -2.74
C MET A 157 20.61 -64.24 -2.75
N MET A 158 19.33 -64.58 -2.91
CA MET A 158 18.88 -65.98 -3.00
C MET A 158 19.42 -66.72 -4.22
N SER A 159 19.78 -65.98 -5.27
CA SER A 159 20.39 -66.53 -6.50
C SER A 159 21.91 -66.71 -6.42
N SER A 160 22.54 -66.27 -5.33
CA SER A 160 23.99 -66.32 -5.17
C SER A 160 24.53 -67.74 -4.99
N SER A 161 25.71 -68.01 -5.55
CA SER A 161 26.34 -69.34 -5.47
C SER A 161 27.22 -69.54 -4.22
N ASN A 162 27.71 -68.44 -3.65
CA ASN A 162 28.49 -68.42 -2.42
C ASN A 162 28.41 -67.04 -1.75
N VAL A 163 29.00 -66.90 -0.57
CA VAL A 163 28.93 -65.68 0.24
C VAL A 163 29.62 -64.48 -0.44
N ASP A 164 30.68 -64.71 -1.22
CA ASP A 164 31.39 -63.63 -1.91
C ASP A 164 30.60 -63.11 -3.12
N ASP A 165 29.92 -64.00 -3.84
CA ASP A 165 28.97 -63.68 -4.91
C ASP A 165 27.76 -62.92 -4.36
N ALA A 166 27.21 -63.35 -3.21
CA ALA A 166 26.14 -62.64 -2.51
C ALA A 166 26.56 -61.21 -2.14
N ARG A 167 27.79 -61.04 -1.63
CA ARG A 167 28.35 -59.72 -1.28
C ARG A 167 28.52 -58.82 -2.51
N ALA A 168 29.08 -59.35 -3.59
CA ALA A 168 29.26 -58.59 -4.83
C ALA A 168 27.91 -58.13 -5.40
N ARG A 169 26.93 -59.03 -5.41
CA ARG A 169 25.55 -58.73 -5.84
C ARG A 169 24.86 -57.70 -4.96
N ALA A 170 24.93 -57.87 -3.63
CA ALA A 170 24.38 -56.91 -2.68
C ALA A 170 25.00 -55.52 -2.87
N SER A 171 26.33 -55.45 -3.03
CA SER A 171 27.03 -54.19 -3.30
C SER A 171 26.52 -53.53 -4.58
N ARG A 172 26.28 -54.30 -5.65
CA ARG A 172 25.77 -53.77 -6.92
C ARG A 172 24.36 -53.22 -6.77
N VAL A 173 23.45 -53.96 -6.12
CA VAL A 173 22.06 -53.50 -5.91
C VAL A 173 22.03 -52.24 -5.06
N LEU A 174 22.83 -52.16 -4.00
CA LEU A 174 22.92 -50.97 -3.14
C LEU A 174 23.52 -49.76 -3.87
N GLU A 175 24.52 -49.96 -4.73
CA GLU A 175 25.10 -48.87 -5.53
C GLU A 175 24.08 -48.31 -6.54
N VAL A 176 23.25 -49.17 -7.14
CA VAL A 176 22.17 -48.71 -8.03
C VAL A 176 21.06 -48.01 -7.23
N LEU A 177 20.73 -48.50 -6.03
CA LEU A 177 19.81 -47.84 -5.11
C LEU A 177 20.30 -46.43 -4.75
N GLU A 178 21.57 -46.29 -4.34
CA GLU A 178 22.18 -45.00 -4.01
C GLU A 178 22.11 -44.02 -5.18
N ARG A 179 22.49 -44.46 -6.39
CA ARG A 179 22.35 -43.64 -7.60
C ARG A 179 20.90 -43.19 -7.83
N SER A 180 19.93 -44.09 -7.62
CA SER A 180 18.51 -43.78 -7.79
C SER A 180 18.00 -42.77 -6.75
N ILE A 181 18.45 -42.86 -5.50
CA ILE A 181 18.10 -41.92 -4.42
C ILE A 181 18.72 -40.56 -4.72
N CYS A 182 20.01 -40.51 -5.06
CA CYS A 182 20.71 -39.28 -5.42
C CYS A 182 20.08 -38.58 -6.64
N ALA A 183 19.69 -39.34 -7.67
CA ALA A 183 19.00 -38.79 -8.83
C ALA A 183 17.65 -38.19 -8.44
N ARG A 184 16.85 -38.92 -7.65
CA ARG A 184 15.53 -38.47 -7.18
C ARG A 184 15.62 -37.21 -6.31
N ALA A 185 16.54 -37.21 -5.34
CA ALA A 185 16.77 -36.06 -4.46
C ALA A 185 17.20 -34.83 -5.27
N ARG A 186 18.03 -35.00 -6.31
CA ARG A 186 18.40 -33.90 -7.20
C ARG A 186 17.19 -33.38 -7.98
N THR A 187 16.39 -34.27 -8.57
CA THR A 187 15.19 -33.86 -9.32
C THR A 187 14.19 -33.13 -8.43
N GLU A 188 13.96 -33.64 -7.22
CA GLU A 188 13.07 -33.02 -6.24
C GLU A 188 13.57 -31.65 -5.81
N ALA A 189 14.87 -31.51 -5.52
CA ALA A 189 15.48 -30.22 -5.19
C ALA A 189 15.37 -29.21 -6.34
N THR A 190 15.56 -29.65 -7.59
CA THR A 190 15.39 -28.75 -8.75
C THR A 190 13.94 -28.35 -8.96
N GLN A 191 13.00 -29.28 -8.73
CA GLN A 191 11.57 -29.03 -8.86
C GLN A 191 11.06 -28.09 -7.77
N SER A 192 11.45 -28.34 -6.51
CA SER A 192 11.08 -27.49 -5.37
C SER A 192 11.63 -26.08 -5.53
N PHE A 193 12.90 -25.95 -5.94
CA PHE A 193 13.52 -24.66 -6.23
C PHE A 193 12.79 -23.93 -7.37
N HIS A 194 12.45 -24.64 -8.45
CA HIS A 194 11.72 -24.06 -9.57
C HIS A 194 10.33 -23.57 -9.15
N GLN A 195 9.60 -24.38 -8.36
CA GLN A 195 8.29 -24.02 -7.84
C GLN A 195 8.34 -22.80 -6.92
N GLU A 196 9.30 -22.75 -5.99
CA GLU A 196 9.51 -21.58 -5.13
C GLU A 196 9.85 -20.34 -5.95
N ASN A 197 10.72 -20.46 -6.96
CA ASN A 197 11.08 -19.35 -7.83
C ASN A 197 9.87 -18.80 -8.61
N MET A 198 8.97 -19.68 -9.07
CA MET A 198 7.72 -19.27 -9.71
C MET A 198 6.80 -18.54 -8.74
N MET A 199 6.60 -19.06 -7.53
CA MET A 199 5.76 -18.40 -6.52
C MET A 199 6.34 -17.04 -6.09
N LEU A 200 7.65 -16.92 -5.95
CA LEU A 200 8.31 -15.64 -5.62
C LEU A 200 8.15 -14.63 -6.77
N LYS A 201 8.28 -15.06 -8.02
CA LYS A 201 8.06 -14.19 -9.18
C LYS A 201 6.62 -13.68 -9.24
N GLU A 202 5.64 -14.55 -9.00
CA GLU A 202 4.23 -14.17 -8.97
C GLU A 202 3.94 -13.15 -7.85
N GLN A 203 4.49 -13.36 -6.65
CA GLN A 203 4.36 -12.39 -5.56
C GLN A 203 5.00 -11.04 -5.89
N VAL A 204 6.20 -11.04 -6.50
CA VAL A 204 6.86 -9.80 -6.93
C VAL A 204 6.02 -9.06 -7.97
N GLU A 205 5.46 -9.77 -8.94
CA GLU A 205 4.59 -9.17 -9.96
C GLU A 205 3.31 -8.58 -9.35
N ALA A 206 2.67 -9.29 -8.42
CA ALA A 206 1.51 -8.78 -7.68
C ALA A 206 1.85 -7.49 -6.91
N LEU A 207 2.97 -7.46 -6.19
CA LEU A 207 3.43 -6.27 -5.46
C LEU A 207 3.71 -5.10 -6.41
N ILE A 208 4.29 -5.34 -7.59
CA ILE A 208 4.50 -4.30 -8.60
C ILE A 208 3.17 -3.72 -9.08
N GLN A 209 2.17 -4.59 -9.33
CA GLN A 209 0.84 -4.16 -9.74
C GLN A 209 0.17 -3.33 -8.65
N GLU A 210 0.18 -3.77 -7.39
CA GLU A 210 -0.35 -3.01 -6.26
C GLU A 210 0.36 -1.67 -6.08
N ASN A 211 1.70 -1.64 -6.20
CA ASN A 211 2.46 -0.39 -6.14
C ASN A 211 2.05 0.59 -7.23
N SER A 212 1.74 0.10 -8.44
CA SER A 212 1.24 0.94 -9.54
C SER A 212 -0.14 1.53 -9.24
N ILE A 213 -1.04 0.74 -8.64
CA ILE A 213 -2.38 1.18 -8.22
C ILE A 213 -2.26 2.24 -7.13
N LEU A 214 -1.40 2.00 -6.13
CA LEU A 214 -1.14 2.96 -5.06
C LEU A 214 -0.56 4.27 -5.58
N LYS A 215 0.44 4.22 -6.47
CA LYS A 215 0.98 5.42 -7.14
C LYS A 215 -0.11 6.21 -7.86
N ARG A 216 -0.99 5.53 -8.61
CA ARG A 216 -2.11 6.18 -9.29
C ARG A 216 -3.10 6.81 -8.31
N ALA A 217 -3.43 6.11 -7.22
CA ALA A 217 -4.32 6.62 -6.19
C ALA A 217 -3.75 7.88 -5.50
N VAL A 218 -2.46 7.86 -5.17
CA VAL A 218 -1.75 9.01 -4.58
C VAL A 218 -1.75 10.21 -5.53
N SER A 219 -1.48 10.00 -6.82
CA SER A 219 -1.53 11.09 -7.81
C SER A 219 -2.91 11.73 -7.90
N ILE A 220 -3.98 10.91 -7.93
CA ILE A 220 -5.37 11.41 -7.95
C ILE A 220 -5.68 12.17 -6.65
N GLN A 221 -5.23 11.65 -5.51
CA GLN A 221 -5.47 12.29 -4.22
C GLN A 221 -4.76 13.65 -4.13
N HIS A 222 -3.53 13.73 -4.62
CA HIS A 222 -2.76 14.96 -4.68
C HIS A 222 -3.43 16.01 -5.60
N GLU A 223 -3.90 15.60 -6.79
CA GLU A 223 -4.64 16.50 -7.69
C GLU A 223 -5.90 17.05 -7.03
N ARG A 224 -6.70 16.19 -6.37
CA ARG A 224 -7.90 16.61 -5.65
C ARG A 224 -7.60 17.56 -4.49
N GLN A 225 -6.52 17.29 -3.76
CA GLN A 225 -6.09 18.17 -2.68
C GLN A 225 -5.73 19.55 -3.23
N LYS A 226 -4.94 19.60 -4.31
CA LYS A 226 -4.55 20.83 -4.98
C LYS A 226 -5.77 21.65 -5.43
N GLU A 227 -6.74 21.02 -6.10
CA GLU A 227 -7.98 21.72 -6.49
C GLU A 227 -8.77 22.24 -5.27
N SER A 228 -8.76 21.51 -4.16
CA SER A 228 -9.43 21.96 -2.93
C SER A 228 -8.72 23.17 -2.31
N GLU A 229 -7.39 23.20 -2.37
CA GLU A 229 -6.59 24.34 -1.90
C GLU A 229 -6.85 25.58 -2.77
N GLU A 230 -6.89 25.42 -4.09
CA GLU A 230 -7.25 26.47 -5.04
C GLU A 230 -8.66 27.02 -4.78
N ARG A 231 -9.68 26.15 -4.65
CA ARG A 231 -11.04 26.59 -4.29
C ARG A 231 -11.12 27.28 -2.93
N ASN A 232 -10.27 26.89 -1.97
CA ASN A 232 -10.22 27.57 -0.68
C ASN A 232 -9.67 29.01 -0.82
N GLN A 233 -8.63 29.21 -1.64
CA GLN A 233 -8.10 30.53 -1.94
C GLN A 233 -9.15 31.43 -2.62
N GLU A 234 -9.86 30.90 -3.63
CA GLU A 234 -10.96 31.62 -4.28
C GLU A 234 -12.08 31.99 -3.29
N LEU A 235 -12.44 31.06 -2.40
CA LEU A 235 -13.44 31.28 -1.37
C LEU A 235 -13.01 32.38 -0.38
N GLN A 236 -11.74 32.43 0.00
CA GLN A 236 -11.19 33.49 0.85
C GLN A 236 -11.25 34.84 0.13
N HIS A 237 -10.86 34.90 -1.15
CA HIS A 237 -10.96 36.11 -1.95
C HIS A 237 -12.40 36.61 -2.08
N LEU A 238 -13.36 35.71 -2.35
CA LEU A 238 -14.79 36.04 -2.41
C LEU A 238 -15.31 36.56 -1.07
N LYS A 239 -14.91 35.96 0.07
CA LYS A 239 -15.27 36.46 1.40
C LYS A 239 -14.78 37.90 1.61
N GLN A 240 -13.56 38.21 1.19
CA GLN A 240 -13.02 39.56 1.28
C GLN A 240 -13.82 40.54 0.43
N LEU A 241 -14.14 40.18 -0.82
CA LEU A 241 -14.94 41.01 -1.72
C LEU A 241 -16.36 41.26 -1.16
N VAL A 242 -17.00 40.24 -0.61
CA VAL A 242 -18.30 40.37 0.06
C VAL A 242 -18.22 41.32 1.25
N SER A 243 -17.17 41.24 2.08
CA SER A 243 -16.95 42.18 3.19
C SER A 243 -16.81 43.61 2.68
N GLN A 244 -16.05 43.82 1.61
CA GLN A 244 -15.88 45.15 1.01
C GLN A 244 -17.21 45.72 0.53
N TYR A 245 -18.03 44.93 -0.17
CA TYR A 245 -19.35 45.39 -0.61
C TYR A 245 -20.30 45.68 0.55
N GLN A 246 -20.26 44.88 1.63
CA GLN A 246 -21.06 45.16 2.83
C GLN A 246 -20.67 46.51 3.48
N ASP A 247 -19.38 46.83 3.54
CA ASP A 247 -18.91 48.10 4.11
C ASP A 247 -19.24 49.31 3.21
N GLN A 248 -19.15 49.14 1.90
CA GLN A 248 -19.62 50.16 0.94
C GLN A 248 -21.12 50.44 1.10
N LEU A 249 -21.91 49.39 1.26
CA LEU A 249 -23.36 49.50 1.42
C LEU A 249 -23.70 50.22 2.73
N ARG A 250 -23.05 49.86 3.84
CA ARG A 250 -23.17 50.55 5.14
C ARG A 250 -22.80 52.04 5.02
N THR A 251 -21.75 52.37 4.28
CA THR A 251 -21.32 53.76 4.05
C THR A 251 -22.37 54.55 3.28
N LEU A 252 -22.92 53.97 2.22
CA LEU A 252 -23.99 54.59 1.42
C LEU A 252 -25.27 54.78 2.23
N GLU A 253 -25.63 53.82 3.08
CA GLU A 253 -26.77 53.92 3.99
C GLU A 253 -26.62 55.10 4.95
N VAL A 254 -25.45 55.24 5.60
CA VAL A 254 -25.15 56.36 6.50
C VAL A 254 -25.19 57.70 5.76
N ASN A 255 -24.60 57.78 4.57
CA ASN A 255 -24.63 59.00 3.76
C ASN A 255 -26.06 59.37 3.36
N ASN A 256 -26.86 58.41 2.91
CA ASN A 256 -28.25 58.66 2.53
C ASN A 256 -29.09 59.15 3.72
N TYR A 257 -28.88 58.56 4.90
CA TYR A 257 -29.51 59.02 6.14
C TYR A 257 -29.11 60.46 6.47
N ALA A 258 -27.82 60.79 6.41
CA ALA A 258 -27.33 62.14 6.66
C ALA A 258 -27.93 63.16 5.68
N LEU A 259 -27.95 62.85 4.37
CA LEU A 259 -28.59 63.70 3.37
C LEU A 259 -30.09 63.89 3.66
N THR A 260 -30.80 62.83 4.01
CA THR A 260 -32.22 62.88 4.35
C THR A 260 -32.47 63.79 5.57
N MET A 261 -31.60 63.72 6.58
CA MET A 261 -31.67 64.59 7.76
C MET A 261 -31.42 66.05 7.41
N HIS A 262 -30.38 66.34 6.62
CA HIS A 262 -30.11 67.70 6.14
C HIS A 262 -31.24 68.27 5.29
N LEU A 263 -31.86 67.45 4.42
CA LEU A 263 -32.98 67.86 3.59
C LEU A 263 -34.20 68.23 4.45
N LYS A 264 -34.53 67.41 5.45
CA LYS A 264 -35.61 67.72 6.42
C LYS A 264 -35.34 69.01 7.18
N GLN A 265 -34.11 69.22 7.63
CA GLN A 265 -33.71 70.44 8.33
C GLN A 265 -33.87 71.67 7.42
N ALA A 266 -33.43 71.60 6.16
CA ALA A 266 -33.57 72.68 5.19
C ALA A 266 -35.05 73.01 4.89
N GLN A 267 -35.92 72.00 4.82
CA GLN A 267 -37.37 72.19 4.63
C GLN A 267 -38.04 72.84 5.84
N GLN A 268 -37.61 72.51 7.07
CA GLN A 268 -38.14 73.10 8.30
C GLN A 268 -37.60 74.51 8.54
N SER A 269 -36.36 74.80 8.15
CA SER A 269 -35.78 76.15 8.19
C SER A 269 -36.33 77.09 7.09
N ASN A 270 -36.98 76.55 6.06
CA ASN A 270 -37.75 77.31 5.07
C ASN A 270 -39.16 77.69 5.60
N SER A 271 -39.23 78.13 6.85
CA SER A 271 -40.36 78.92 7.33
C SER A 271 -40.19 80.34 6.81
N ILE A 272 -40.49 80.56 5.51
CA ILE A 272 -40.73 81.91 4.99
C ILE A 272 -42.07 82.38 5.60
N PRO A 273 -42.11 83.43 6.43
CA PRO A 273 -43.35 84.13 6.71
C PRO A 273 -43.83 84.73 5.38
N GLY A 274 -45.02 84.32 4.95
CA GLY A 274 -45.50 84.49 3.57
C GLY A 274 -45.23 85.84 2.91
N ARG A 275 -44.40 85.83 1.87
CA ARG A 275 -44.49 86.77 0.73
C ARG A 275 -44.06 86.05 -0.54
N PHE A 276 -44.98 85.29 -1.12
CA PHE A 276 -44.99 85.13 -2.57
C PHE A 276 -45.57 86.43 -3.15
N HIS A 277 -44.85 87.06 -4.07
CA HIS A 277 -45.38 88.16 -4.88
C HIS A 277 -46.37 87.57 -5.89
N PRO A 278 -47.66 87.96 -5.88
CA PRO A 278 -48.55 87.61 -6.97
C PRO A 278 -48.27 88.54 -8.15
N ASP A 279 -48.17 87.94 -9.32
CA ASP A 279 -48.29 88.53 -10.66
C ASP A 279 -47.51 89.83 -10.95
N VAL A 280 -46.48 89.69 -11.79
CA VAL A 280 -46.09 90.75 -12.72
C VAL A 280 -46.08 90.14 -14.12
N PHE A 281 -46.94 90.72 -14.97
CA PHE A 281 -47.19 90.40 -16.37
C PHE A 281 -45.94 90.39 -17.25
#